data_AF-A0A1J3ICF6-F1
#
_entry.id   AF-A0A1J3ICF6-F1
#
_cell.length_a   1.000
_cell.length_b   1.000
_cell.length_c   1.000
_cell.angle_alpha   90.00
_cell.angle_beta   90.00
_cell.angle_gamma   90.00
#
_symmetry.space_group_name_H-M   'P 1'
#
loop_
_entity.id
_entity.type
_entity.pdbx_description
1 polymer ?
#
loop_
_entity_poly.entity_id
_entity_poly.type
_entity_poly.pdbx_seq_one_letter_code
_entity_poly.pdbx_strand_id
1 'polypeptide(L)'
;NGPTLEVRIPAEHVTATNRQVRGGQLWGTDIYTDDSDLVAVLMHTGYCRPTASPPPPTMQELRATIRVLPSQDYYTSKLRNNVRSRAWGAGIGCSYRV
;
A
#
# COMPACT_ATOMS: atom_id res chain seq x y z
N ASN A 1 8.28 15.26 12.36
CA ASN A 1 8.76 13.87 12.12
C ASN A 1 7.80 12.91 12.79
N GLY A 2 6.85 12.32 12.05
CA GLY A 2 5.87 11.40 12.61
C GLY A 2 6.47 10.04 13.05
N PRO A 3 5.70 9.18 13.73
CA PRO A 3 6.17 7.87 14.16
C PRO A 3 6.47 6.95 12.98
N THR A 4 7.38 6.01 13.21
CA THR A 4 7.64 4.87 12.32
C THR A 4 6.98 3.64 12.91
N LEU A 5 6.26 2.88 12.10
CA LEU A 5 5.53 1.68 12.52
C LEU A 5 6.03 0.48 11.72
N GLU A 6 6.21 -0.66 12.38
CA GLU A 6 6.34 -1.95 11.70
C GLU A 6 4.96 -2.61 11.63
N VAL A 7 4.55 -3.00 10.43
CA VAL A 7 3.31 -3.70 10.16
C VAL A 7 3.63 -5.12 9.74
N ARG A 8 3.04 -6.09 10.44
CA ARG A 8 3.14 -7.52 10.13
C ARG A 8 1.88 -7.92 9.37
N ILE A 9 2.04 -8.35 8.13
CA ILE A 9 0.96 -8.73 7.23
C ILE A 9 0.99 -10.26 7.10
N PRO A 10 -0.03 -10.97 7.59
CA PRO A 10 -0.14 -12.42 7.38
C PRO A 10 -0.05 -12.78 5.89
N ALA A 11 0.66 -13.86 5.58
CA ALA A 11 0.95 -14.23 4.19
C ALA A 11 -0.31 -14.40 3.33
N GLU A 12 -1.40 -14.91 3.89
CA GLU A 12 -2.68 -15.07 3.19
C GLU A 12 -3.24 -13.76 2.61
N HIS A 13 -2.82 -12.61 3.12
CA HIS A 13 -3.24 -11.29 2.62
C HIS A 13 -2.30 -10.71 1.56
N VAL A 14 -1.09 -11.27 1.39
CA VAL A 14 -0.08 -10.82 0.43
C VAL A 14 -0.35 -11.42 -0.95
N THR A 15 -1.49 -11.05 -1.54
CA THR A 15 -1.95 -11.58 -2.83
C THR A 15 -2.77 -10.55 -3.60
N ALA A 16 -2.69 -10.61 -4.93
CA ALA A 16 -3.52 -9.77 -5.80
C ALA A 16 -5.01 -10.14 -5.75
N THR A 17 -5.39 -11.27 -5.13
CA THR A 17 -6.80 -11.63 -4.93
C THR A 17 -7.45 -10.97 -3.69
N ASN A 18 -6.65 -10.32 -2.84
CA ASN A 18 -7.14 -9.51 -1.73
C ASN A 18 -8.16 -8.48 -2.24
N ARG A 19 -9.33 -8.40 -1.59
CA ARG A 19 -10.44 -7.54 -2.02
C ARG A 19 -10.02 -6.07 -2.16
N GLN A 20 -9.21 -5.56 -1.24
CA GLN A 20 -8.79 -4.14 -1.25
C GLN A 20 -7.79 -3.88 -2.38
N VAL A 21 -6.86 -4.81 -2.62
CA VAL A 21 -5.94 -4.78 -3.76
C VAL A 21 -6.71 -4.82 -5.08
N ARG A 22 -7.65 -5.76 -5.24
CA ARG A 22 -8.52 -5.88 -6.43
C ARG A 22 -9.39 -4.65 -6.64
N GLY A 23 -9.87 -4.04 -5.56
CA GLY A 23 -10.66 -2.82 -5.58
C GLY A 23 -9.85 -1.56 -5.90
N GLY A 24 -8.52 -1.66 -6.01
CA GLY A 24 -7.65 -0.50 -6.21
C GLY A 24 -7.76 0.49 -5.06
N GLN A 25 -7.84 0.00 -3.82
CA GLN A 25 -7.76 0.84 -2.62
C GLN A 25 -6.33 1.31 -2.42
N LEU A 26 -5.91 2.22 -3.28
CA LEU A 26 -4.57 2.74 -3.39
C LEU A 26 -4.67 4.17 -3.93
N TRP A 27 -4.34 5.16 -3.12
CA TRP A 27 -4.36 6.57 -3.50
C TRP A 27 -3.02 7.21 -3.20
N GLY A 28 -2.53 8.02 -4.14
CA GLY A 28 -1.22 8.67 -4.06
C GLY A 28 -0.05 7.85 -4.59
N THR A 29 1.12 8.48 -4.59
CA THR A 29 2.37 7.95 -5.12
C THR A 29 3.49 8.47 -4.24
N ASP A 30 4.36 7.58 -3.77
CA ASP A 30 5.43 7.82 -2.79
C ASP A 30 4.95 8.27 -1.40
N ILE A 31 3.85 9.03 -1.34
CA ILE A 31 3.06 9.29 -0.14
C ILE A 31 1.61 8.90 -0.45
N TYR A 32 1.05 8.06 0.40
CA TYR A 32 -0.24 7.40 0.23
C TYR A 32 -1.22 7.86 1.30
N THR A 33 -2.50 7.91 0.96
CA THR A 33 -3.55 8.20 1.94
C THR A 33 -3.59 7.12 3.02
N ASP A 34 -4.02 7.47 4.22
CA ASP A 34 -4.10 6.54 5.36
C ASP A 34 -5.05 5.36 5.15
N ASP A 35 -6.02 5.49 4.25
CA ASP A 35 -6.95 4.43 3.84
C ASP A 35 -6.47 3.57 2.64
N SER A 36 -5.24 3.80 2.14
CA SER A 36 -4.64 2.92 1.12
C SER A 36 -4.24 1.56 1.70
N ASP A 37 -4.58 0.48 1.00
CA ASP A 37 -4.18 -0.89 1.37
C ASP A 37 -2.66 -1.07 1.23
N LEU A 38 -2.02 -1.50 2.32
CA LEU A 38 -0.57 -1.60 2.37
C LEU A 38 -0.01 -2.65 1.40
N VAL A 39 -0.73 -3.74 1.13
CA VAL A 39 -0.30 -4.73 0.13
C VAL A 39 -0.35 -4.13 -1.27
N ALA A 40 -1.39 -3.36 -1.58
CA ALA A 40 -1.48 -2.63 -2.85
C ALA A 40 -0.33 -1.61 -3.00
N VAL A 41 0.01 -0.88 -1.93
CA VAL A 41 1.17 0.03 -1.90
C VAL A 41 2.49 -0.71 -2.12
N LEU A 42 2.70 -1.85 -1.46
CA LEU A 42 3.90 -2.67 -1.63
C LEU A 42 4.02 -3.23 -3.05
N MET A 43 2.90 -3.56 -3.71
CA MET A 43 2.91 -3.94 -5.13
C MET A 43 3.20 -2.75 -6.04
N HIS A 44 2.59 -1.59 -5.78
CA HIS A 44 2.82 -0.36 -6.53
C HIS A 44 4.28 0.10 -6.46
N THR A 45 4.90 0.03 -5.28
CA THR A 45 6.31 0.37 -5.06
C THR A 45 7.27 -0.69 -5.60
N GLY A 46 6.81 -1.94 -5.72
CA GLY A 46 7.55 -3.04 -6.34
C GLY A 46 8.23 -3.98 -5.35
N TYR A 47 7.96 -3.84 -4.05
CA TYR A 47 8.38 -4.80 -3.03
C TYR A 47 7.66 -6.14 -3.15
N CYS A 48 6.42 -6.13 -3.66
CA CYS A 48 5.64 -7.33 -3.95
C CYS A 48 5.27 -7.41 -5.43
N ARG A 49 5.25 -8.61 -5.99
CA ARG A 49 4.66 -8.84 -7.31
C ARG A 49 3.14 -9.01 -7.16
N PRO A 50 2.31 -8.37 -7.99
CA PRO A 50 0.88 -8.61 -8.01
C PRO A 50 0.60 -9.99 -8.63
N THR A 51 0.60 -11.03 -7.81
CA THR A 51 0.30 -12.41 -8.22
C THR A 51 -1.00 -12.89 -7.58
N ALA A 52 -1.79 -13.66 -8.34
CA ALA A 52 -2.97 -14.35 -7.83
C ALA A 52 -2.61 -15.65 -7.10
N SER A 53 -1.40 -16.18 -7.32
CA SER A 53 -0.92 -17.36 -6.59
C SER A 53 -0.77 -17.03 -5.11
N PRO A 54 -1.14 -17.94 -4.20
CA PRO A 54 -0.85 -17.75 -2.79
C PRO A 54 0.67 -17.67 -2.59
N PRO A 55 1.14 -16.96 -1.54
CA PRO A 55 2.56 -16.96 -1.22
C PRO A 55 3.09 -18.36 -0.91
N PRO A 56 4.42 -18.56 -0.97
CA PRO A 56 5.02 -19.82 -0.58
C PRO A 56 4.59 -20.24 0.83
N PRO A 57 4.32 -21.54 1.09
CA PRO A 57 3.92 -22.01 2.43
C PRO A 57 4.96 -21.72 3.54
N THR A 58 6.20 -21.44 3.14
CA THR A 58 7.29 -21.05 4.04
C THR A 58 7.22 -19.59 4.50
N MET A 59 6.44 -18.75 3.81
CA MET A 59 6.21 -17.37 4.19
C MET A 59 5.03 -17.31 5.17
N GLN A 60 5.31 -16.94 6.42
CA GLN A 60 4.27 -16.76 7.44
C GLN A 60 3.69 -15.34 7.41
N GLU A 61 4.54 -14.35 7.17
CA GLU A 61 4.16 -12.95 7.15
C GLU A 61 5.13 -12.13 6.30
N LEU A 62 4.66 -10.95 5.88
CA LEU A 62 5.47 -9.88 5.33
C LEU A 62 5.57 -8.75 6.34
N ARG A 63 6.78 -8.22 6.55
CA ARG A 63 7.02 -7.09 7.44
C ARG A 63 7.29 -5.84 6.61
N ALA A 64 6.50 -4.80 6.84
CA ALA A 64 6.66 -3.51 6.19
C ALA A 64 6.86 -2.43 7.24
N THR A 65 7.85 -1.56 7.03
CA THR A 65 8.04 -0.37 7.85
C THR A 65 7.39 0.80 7.15
N ILE A 66 6.55 1.55 7.86
CA ILE A 66 5.93 2.76 7.33
C ILE A 66 6.26 3.96 8.20
N ARG A 67 6.25 5.14 7.58
CA ARG A 67 6.36 6.42 8.26
C ARG A 67 5.06 7.18 8.14
N VAL A 68 4.47 7.54 9.28
CA VAL A 68 3.28 8.39 9.33
C VAL A 68 3.68 9.84 9.06
N LEU A 69 2.88 10.51 8.24
CA LEU A 69 3.07 11.87 7.75
C LEU A 69 1.75 12.66 7.90
N PRO A 70 1.80 14.01 7.96
CA PRO A 70 0.60 14.84 7.82
C PRO A 70 -0.15 14.55 6.52
N SER A 71 -1.43 14.93 6.44
CA SER A 71 -2.17 14.91 5.19
C SER A 71 -1.59 15.91 4.17
N GLN A 72 -1.89 15.68 2.90
CA GLN A 72 -1.55 16.57 1.79
C GLN A 72 -2.82 17.12 1.16
N ASP A 73 -2.72 18.29 0.53
CA ASP A 73 -3.84 18.86 -0.23
C ASP A 73 -4.18 18.02 -1.46
N TYR A 74 -3.19 17.34 -2.04
CA TYR A 74 -3.37 16.51 -3.23
C TYR A 74 -2.37 15.34 -3.29
N TYR A 75 -2.87 14.20 -3.73
CA TYR A 75 -2.15 12.95 -3.93
C TYR A 75 -2.20 12.59 -5.41
N THR A 76 -1.02 12.42 -6.03
CA THR A 76 -0.91 12.17 -7.48
C THR A 76 -1.07 10.68 -7.81
N SER A 77 -1.82 10.38 -8.88
CA SER A 77 -1.92 9.04 -9.47
C SER A 77 -0.69 8.71 -10.34
N LYS A 78 -0.20 7.47 -10.25
CA LYS A 78 0.82 6.95 -11.17
C LYS A 78 0.56 5.46 -11.46
N LEU A 79 0.98 5.02 -12.65
CA LEU A 79 1.10 3.60 -12.97
C LEU A 79 2.56 3.20 -12.73
N ARG A 80 2.79 2.28 -11.80
CA ARG A 80 4.11 1.71 -11.47
C ARG A 80 3.96 0.22 -11.18
N ASN A 81 4.90 -0.59 -11.67
CA ASN A 81 4.88 -2.04 -11.46
C ASN A 81 3.55 -2.72 -11.83
N ASN A 82 2.91 -2.25 -12.90
CA ASN A 82 1.60 -2.70 -13.39
C ASN A 82 0.43 -2.49 -12.39
N VAL A 83 0.63 -1.67 -11.37
CA VAL A 83 -0.42 -1.24 -10.43
C VAL A 83 -0.63 0.26 -10.61
N ARG A 84 -1.88 0.70 -10.72
CA ARG A 84 -2.22 2.13 -10.84
C ARG A 84 -2.79 2.63 -9.53
N SER A 85 -2.17 3.65 -8.95
CA SER A 85 -2.78 4.39 -7.83
C SER A 85 -3.82 5.39 -8.33
N ARG A 86 -4.72 5.80 -7.45
CA ARG A 86 -5.74 6.83 -7.71
C ARG A 86 -5.25 8.19 -7.23
N ALA A 87 -5.73 9.24 -7.87
CA ALA A 87 -5.52 10.59 -7.35
C ALA A 87 -6.54 10.87 -6.24
N TRP A 88 -6.18 11.76 -5.31
CA TRP A 88 -7.07 12.22 -4.26
C TRP A 88 -6.78 13.68 -3.93
N GLY A 89 -7.80 14.48 -3.65
CA GLY A 89 -7.65 15.93 -3.44
C GLY A 89 -8.60 16.49 -2.39
N ALA A 90 -9.02 15.66 -1.43
CA ALA A 90 -9.85 16.07 -0.31
C ALA A 90 -9.12 15.80 1.01
N GLY A 91 -9.50 16.52 2.07
CA GLY A 91 -8.88 16.38 3.38
C GLY A 91 -9.04 14.97 3.95
N ILE A 92 -7.95 14.44 4.49
CA ILE A 92 -7.89 13.18 5.23
C ILE A 92 -7.15 13.38 6.55
N GLY A 93 -7.19 12.39 7.44
CA GLY A 93 -6.57 12.48 8.76
C GLY A 93 -5.05 12.51 8.68
N CYS A 94 -4.44 11.52 8.01
CA CYS A 94 -2.99 11.46 7.85
C CYS A 94 -2.58 10.78 6.54
N SER A 95 -1.29 10.65 6.32
CA SER A 95 -0.73 9.89 5.20
C SER A 95 0.42 9.01 5.67
N TYR A 96 0.88 8.13 4.80
CA TYR A 96 2.07 7.34 5.07
C TYR A 96 2.91 7.13 3.84
N ARG A 97 4.17 6.75 4.07
CA ARG A 97 5.06 6.19 3.06
C ARG A 97 5.70 4.92 3.58
N VAL A 98 6.03 4.03 2.65
CA VAL A 98 6.85 2.83 2.88
C VAL A 98 8.31 3.21 2.64
#